data_AF-A0AAN8ZTU3-F1
#
_entry.id   AF-A0AAN8ZTU3-F1
#
_cell.length_a   1.000
_cell.length_b   1.000
_cell.length_c   1.000
_cell.angle_alpha   90.00
_cell.angle_beta   90.00
_cell.angle_gamma   90.00
#
_symmetry.space_group_name_H-M   'P 1'
#
loop_
_entity.id
_entity.type
_entity.pdbx_description
1 polymer ?
#
loop_
_entity_poly.entity_id
_entity_poly.type
_entity_poly.pdbx_seq_one_letter_code
_entity_poly.pdbx_strand_id
1 'polypeptide(L)'
;LFSDSSTAPPETTSLQNLVPESTDRPSITSPPVLQTTVPQTPTTLPQTTAPQTTVLPTTVPQTTAPPTTAPQTTVPPTTVPQTTAPTTVPQTSPPLTTANQLTSTQQVTTTTSAPCDYSQFDTGHTMLMAPNTGCSPNMTGVTDSEKAVILKAHNNLRAKVAKGLETQGDPGPQPAGANIRELVWNNELATVAQAWASQCPNGHDCYNCRKICSGNYAVGQNIYYSWNFNASSEWQATVQSWYDEVVDFPNTGVASFTSGSPSGKAIGHYTQVVWGESNEIGCGAIHYSTVLNGVTYPQSKIYVCNYGKAGNFLNQPLYTQGPAASQCLNGVSTTYPDLCA
;
A
#
# COMPACT_ATOMS: atom_id res chain seq x y z
N LEU A 1 -69.85 16.81 1.73
CA LEU A 1 -70.89 17.33 0.82
C LEU A 1 -70.42 18.68 0.31
N PHE A 2 -70.44 18.81 -1.01
CA PHE A 2 -69.85 19.84 -1.87
C PHE A 2 -70.27 21.28 -1.52
N SER A 3 -69.42 22.27 -1.78
CA SER A 3 -69.48 23.06 -3.03
C SER A 3 -68.69 24.37 -2.96
N ASP A 4 -68.05 24.63 -4.08
CA ASP A 4 -67.22 25.76 -4.51
C ASP A 4 -67.89 27.15 -4.59
N SER A 5 -66.99 28.13 -4.71
CA SER A 5 -66.99 29.26 -5.69
C SER A 5 -67.18 30.69 -5.16
N SER A 6 -66.04 31.42 -5.15
CA SER A 6 -65.75 32.63 -5.94
C SER A 6 -66.84 33.71 -6.06
N THR A 7 -66.55 34.93 -5.58
CA THR A 7 -66.46 36.15 -6.42
C THR A 7 -65.99 37.38 -5.60
N ALA A 8 -65.16 38.21 -6.22
CA ALA A 8 -64.50 39.41 -5.68
C ALA A 8 -65.40 40.67 -5.64
N PRO A 9 -64.99 41.75 -4.96
CA PRO A 9 -65.48 43.10 -5.21
C PRO A 9 -64.44 44.04 -5.87
N PRO A 10 -64.85 45.22 -6.37
CA PRO A 10 -64.20 45.92 -7.49
C PRO A 10 -63.29 47.11 -7.10
N GLU A 11 -62.52 47.56 -8.10
CA GLU A 11 -61.62 48.72 -8.09
C GLU A 11 -62.30 50.09 -8.00
N THR A 12 -61.61 51.07 -7.41
CA THR A 12 -61.59 52.49 -7.85
C THR A 12 -60.23 53.16 -7.55
N THR A 13 -59.46 53.40 -8.62
CA THR A 13 -58.73 54.62 -9.05
C THR A 13 -58.61 55.82 -8.06
N SER A 14 -57.54 56.65 -7.97
CA SER A 14 -56.53 57.15 -8.92
C SER A 14 -55.45 58.00 -8.19
N LEU A 15 -54.38 58.34 -8.93
CA LEU A 15 -53.33 59.37 -8.76
C LEU A 15 -51.99 58.87 -8.20
N GLN A 16 -51.11 58.26 -9.00
CA GLN A 16 -50.21 58.83 -10.04
C GLN A 16 -49.32 59.98 -9.56
N ASN A 17 -48.05 59.67 -9.32
CA ASN A 17 -46.86 60.20 -10.00
C ASN A 17 -45.62 59.70 -9.23
N LEU A 18 -44.48 59.30 -9.78
CA LEU A 18 -43.92 59.08 -11.12
C LEU A 18 -42.52 58.47 -10.81
N VAL A 19 -42.04 57.52 -11.61
CA VAL A 19 -40.63 57.29 -12.06
C VAL A 19 -40.49 55.80 -12.46
N PRO A 20 -39.86 55.47 -13.61
CA PRO A 20 -40.22 54.31 -14.42
C PRO A 20 -39.34 53.07 -14.24
N GLU A 21 -39.92 51.99 -14.76
CA GLU A 21 -39.49 50.61 -14.94
C GLU A 21 -38.19 50.46 -15.76
N SER A 22 -37.35 49.50 -15.35
CA SER A 22 -36.46 48.80 -16.27
C SER A 22 -36.36 47.35 -15.81
N THR A 23 -36.94 46.48 -16.62
CA THR A 23 -36.82 45.04 -16.57
C THR A 23 -35.37 44.58 -16.75
N ASP A 24 -35.10 43.44 -16.12
CA ASP A 24 -34.37 42.31 -16.67
C ASP A 24 -33.03 41.89 -16.05
N ARG A 25 -32.97 40.57 -15.96
CA ARG A 25 -32.07 39.67 -15.22
C ARG A 25 -30.69 39.58 -15.88
N PRO A 26 -29.57 39.67 -15.14
CA PRO A 26 -28.26 39.52 -15.76
C PRO A 26 -27.87 38.04 -15.90
N SER A 27 -27.75 37.61 -17.15
CA SER A 27 -26.83 36.55 -17.58
C SER A 27 -25.39 37.06 -17.45
N ILE A 28 -24.50 36.26 -16.87
CA ILE A 28 -23.09 36.61 -16.70
C ILE A 28 -22.35 36.26 -18.00
N THR A 29 -22.11 37.26 -18.85
CA THR A 29 -21.20 37.19 -19.99
C THR A 29 -19.92 37.95 -19.68
N SER A 30 -18.77 37.33 -19.98
CA SER A 30 -17.42 37.89 -19.82
C SER A 30 -17.21 39.22 -20.58
N PRO A 31 -16.35 40.13 -20.08
CA PRO A 31 -16.09 41.42 -20.75
C PRO A 31 -15.20 41.28 -22.00
N PRO A 32 -15.27 42.24 -22.94
CA PRO A 32 -14.41 42.27 -24.13
C PRO A 32 -12.97 42.65 -23.79
N VAL A 33 -12.02 42.01 -24.48
CA VAL A 33 -10.59 42.28 -24.41
C VAL A 33 -10.28 43.62 -25.11
N LEU A 34 -9.70 44.57 -24.38
CA LEU A 34 -9.07 45.76 -24.98
C LEU A 34 -7.81 45.34 -25.75
N GLN A 35 -7.80 45.57 -27.06
CA GLN A 35 -6.59 45.49 -27.89
C GLN A 35 -5.76 46.77 -27.70
N THR A 36 -4.72 46.71 -26.87
CA THR A 36 -3.62 47.68 -26.91
C THR A 36 -2.57 47.21 -27.92
N THR A 37 -2.47 47.91 -29.03
CA THR A 37 -1.40 47.73 -30.03
C THR A 37 -0.08 48.27 -29.47
N VAL A 38 0.88 47.38 -29.22
CA VAL A 38 2.29 47.74 -28.97
C VAL A 38 3.02 47.78 -30.32
N PRO A 39 3.81 48.82 -30.65
CA PRO A 39 4.58 48.84 -31.90
C PRO A 39 5.72 47.81 -31.82
N GLN A 40 5.74 46.84 -32.73
CA GLN A 40 6.89 45.95 -32.91
C GLN A 40 7.91 46.61 -33.83
N THR A 41 9.13 46.79 -33.32
CA THR A 41 10.31 47.15 -34.11
C THR A 41 10.81 45.90 -34.86
N PRO A 42 11.10 45.95 -36.17
CA PRO A 42 11.57 44.78 -36.90
C PRO A 42 13.03 44.49 -36.51
N THR A 43 13.24 43.35 -35.85
CA THR A 43 14.59 42.85 -35.57
C THR A 43 14.95 41.82 -36.63
N THR A 44 15.76 42.22 -37.62
CA THR A 44 16.36 41.29 -38.59
C THR A 44 17.53 40.56 -37.92
N LEU A 45 17.35 39.28 -37.61
CA LEU A 45 18.45 38.39 -37.23
C LEU A 45 19.15 37.87 -38.51
N PRO A 46 20.50 37.89 -38.58
CA PRO A 46 21.22 37.33 -39.71
C PRO A 46 21.12 35.79 -39.69
N GLN A 47 20.87 35.20 -40.85
CA GLN A 47 20.90 33.75 -41.04
C GLN A 47 22.33 33.23 -40.87
N THR A 48 22.56 32.46 -39.82
CA THR A 48 23.76 31.63 -39.67
C THR A 48 23.48 30.27 -40.31
N THR A 49 24.10 30.02 -41.46
CA THR A 49 24.16 28.71 -42.10
C THR A 49 25.00 27.75 -41.25
N ALA A 50 24.39 26.70 -40.72
CA ALA A 50 25.12 25.61 -40.09
C ALA A 50 25.87 24.80 -41.18
N PRO A 51 27.16 24.45 -40.97
CA PRO A 51 27.85 23.57 -41.91
C PRO A 51 27.25 22.17 -41.88
N GLN A 52 27.07 21.57 -43.07
CA GLN A 52 26.62 20.19 -43.21
C GLN A 52 27.66 19.25 -42.61
N THR A 53 27.27 18.49 -41.59
CA THR A 53 28.07 17.39 -41.05
C THR A 53 27.95 16.20 -41.98
N THR A 54 28.99 15.94 -42.77
CA THR A 54 29.13 14.72 -43.55
C THR A 54 29.35 13.55 -42.59
N VAL A 55 28.35 12.69 -42.41
CA VAL A 55 28.49 11.44 -41.65
C VAL A 55 29.23 10.44 -42.53
N LEU A 56 30.47 10.12 -42.16
CA LEU A 56 31.23 9.02 -42.76
C LEU A 56 30.54 7.69 -42.40
N PRO A 57 30.33 6.75 -43.35
CA PRO A 57 29.73 5.46 -43.01
C PRO A 57 30.62 4.70 -42.03
N THR A 58 30.07 4.41 -40.85
CA THR A 58 30.72 3.56 -39.86
C THR A 58 30.57 2.11 -40.31
N THR A 59 31.67 1.50 -40.75
CA THR A 59 31.73 0.05 -40.98
C THR A 59 31.66 -0.65 -39.63
N VAL A 60 30.54 -1.33 -39.36
CA VAL A 60 30.41 -2.24 -38.22
C VAL A 60 31.26 -3.47 -38.52
N PRO A 61 32.28 -3.82 -37.71
CA PRO A 61 32.94 -5.11 -37.84
C PRO A 61 31.94 -6.21 -37.52
N GLN A 62 31.74 -7.15 -38.44
CA GLN A 62 31.02 -8.39 -38.11
C GLN A 62 31.83 -9.15 -37.05
N THR A 63 31.35 -9.14 -35.81
CA THR A 63 31.78 -10.10 -34.79
C THR A 63 31.15 -11.45 -35.11
N THR A 64 31.92 -12.34 -35.71
CA THR A 64 31.62 -13.77 -35.74
C THR A 64 31.76 -14.32 -34.32
N ALA A 65 30.63 -14.71 -33.73
CA ALA A 65 30.63 -15.48 -32.49
C ALA A 65 31.30 -16.85 -32.74
N PRO A 66 32.23 -17.31 -31.91
CA PRO A 66 32.73 -18.68 -31.98
C PRO A 66 31.58 -19.67 -31.73
N PRO A 67 31.59 -20.87 -32.34
CA PRO A 67 30.58 -21.87 -32.07
C PRO A 67 30.67 -22.31 -30.60
N THR A 68 29.57 -22.14 -29.87
CA THR A 68 29.41 -22.65 -28.52
C THR A 68 29.18 -24.16 -28.58
N THR A 69 30.23 -24.94 -28.33
CA THR A 69 30.09 -26.39 -28.13
C THR A 69 29.46 -26.61 -26.76
N ALA A 70 28.20 -27.04 -26.72
CA ALA A 70 27.56 -27.49 -25.49
C ALA A 70 28.28 -28.76 -24.97
N PRO A 71 28.73 -28.81 -23.71
CA PRO A 71 29.23 -30.06 -23.16
C PRO A 71 28.07 -31.06 -23.02
N GLN A 72 28.28 -32.27 -23.51
CA GLN A 72 27.36 -33.39 -23.29
C GLN A 72 27.29 -33.69 -21.78
N THR A 73 26.12 -33.48 -21.18
CA THR A 73 25.78 -34.02 -19.87
C THR A 73 25.60 -35.53 -19.98
N THR A 74 26.62 -36.29 -19.59
CA THR A 74 26.47 -37.70 -19.25
C THR A 74 25.80 -37.80 -17.88
N VAL A 75 24.57 -38.32 -17.87
CA VAL A 75 23.83 -38.65 -16.64
C VAL A 75 24.45 -39.92 -16.04
N PRO A 76 24.96 -39.92 -14.79
CA PRO A 76 25.35 -41.14 -14.11
C PRO A 76 24.11 -41.98 -13.77
N PRO A 77 24.18 -43.33 -13.83
CA PRO A 77 23.06 -44.18 -13.46
C PRO A 77 22.76 -44.05 -11.96
N THR A 78 21.51 -43.72 -11.64
CA THR A 78 20.98 -43.70 -10.28
C THR A 78 20.88 -45.13 -9.75
N THR A 79 21.73 -45.50 -8.80
CA THR A 79 21.57 -46.72 -8.01
C THR A 79 20.52 -46.49 -6.93
N VAL A 80 19.43 -47.25 -7.02
CA VAL A 80 18.36 -47.29 -6.01
C VAL A 80 18.83 -48.12 -4.81
N PRO A 81 18.85 -47.60 -3.57
CA PRO A 81 19.04 -48.44 -2.40
C PRO A 81 17.74 -49.20 -2.10
N GLN A 82 17.81 -50.53 -2.10
CA GLN A 82 16.78 -51.39 -1.52
C GLN A 82 16.79 -51.24 0.00
N THR A 83 15.73 -50.64 0.56
CA THR A 83 15.41 -50.76 1.98
C THR A 83 14.65 -52.06 2.23
N THR A 84 15.32 -53.02 2.86
CA THR A 84 14.72 -54.19 3.50
C THR A 84 14.03 -53.78 4.80
N ALA A 85 12.72 -54.02 4.89
CA ALA A 85 11.96 -53.93 6.13
C ALA A 85 12.03 -55.26 6.90
N PRO A 86 12.22 -55.25 8.24
CA PRO A 86 11.89 -56.40 9.06
C PRO A 86 10.47 -56.30 9.65
N THR A 87 9.68 -57.32 9.34
CA THR A 87 8.39 -57.66 9.93
C THR A 87 8.56 -58.18 11.35
N THR A 88 7.84 -57.64 12.34
CA THR A 88 7.43 -58.39 13.55
C THR A 88 6.09 -57.86 14.07
N VAL A 89 5.17 -58.80 14.34
CA VAL A 89 3.85 -58.61 14.98
C VAL A 89 3.85 -59.38 16.33
N PRO A 90 2.79 -59.36 17.14
CA PRO A 90 2.72 -58.71 18.46
C PRO A 90 2.80 -59.69 19.65
N GLN A 91 3.05 -59.18 20.86
CA GLN A 91 2.83 -59.92 22.10
C GLN A 91 1.79 -59.23 23.00
N THR A 92 0.95 -60.09 23.58
CA THR A 92 -0.26 -59.87 24.38
C THR A 92 0.03 -59.75 25.89
N SER A 93 -0.57 -58.73 26.54
CA SER A 93 -1.26 -58.63 27.87
C SER A 93 -0.64 -59.29 29.15
N PRO A 94 -0.84 -58.79 30.41
CA PRO A 94 -2.13 -58.37 31.00
C PRO A 94 -2.03 -57.27 32.14
N PRO A 95 -2.98 -57.18 33.10
CA PRO A 95 -3.94 -56.07 33.27
C PRO A 95 -3.52 -54.96 34.26
N LEU A 96 -4.07 -53.76 34.07
CA LEU A 96 -3.89 -52.61 34.97
C LEU A 96 -4.88 -52.69 36.15
N THR A 97 -4.34 -52.70 37.37
CA THR A 97 -5.08 -52.54 38.63
C THR A 97 -5.44 -51.09 38.91
N THR A 98 -6.69 -50.90 39.33
CA THR A 98 -7.33 -49.71 39.89
C THR A 98 -6.52 -49.04 41.02
N ALA A 99 -6.30 -47.72 40.94
CA ALA A 99 -6.27 -46.84 42.12
C ALA A 99 -6.34 -45.35 41.75
N ASN A 100 -7.33 -44.69 42.36
CA ASN A 100 -7.43 -43.29 42.76
C ASN A 100 -7.33 -42.17 41.70
N GLN A 101 -8.51 -41.78 41.22
CA GLN A 101 -8.74 -40.41 40.77
C GLN A 101 -8.69 -39.44 41.96
N LEU A 102 -7.66 -38.61 41.99
CA LEU A 102 -7.74 -37.28 42.59
C LEU A 102 -8.29 -36.35 41.52
N THR A 103 -9.56 -36.00 41.64
CA THR A 103 -10.21 -34.96 40.84
C THR A 103 -9.61 -33.60 41.20
N SER A 104 -8.54 -33.21 40.51
CA SER A 104 -8.14 -31.81 40.42
C SER A 104 -8.97 -31.17 39.31
N THR A 105 -10.04 -30.50 39.70
CA THR A 105 -10.72 -29.55 38.83
C THR A 105 -9.78 -28.37 38.60
N GLN A 106 -8.82 -28.51 37.68
CA GLN A 106 -8.22 -27.35 37.06
C GLN A 106 -9.28 -26.73 36.17
N GLN A 107 -9.96 -25.75 36.76
CA GLN A 107 -10.73 -24.76 36.04
C GLN A 107 -9.76 -24.12 35.04
N VAL A 108 -9.90 -24.45 33.75
CA VAL A 108 -9.29 -23.71 32.66
C VAL A 108 -9.94 -22.34 32.70
N THR A 109 -9.38 -21.44 33.50
CA THR A 109 -9.67 -20.02 33.41
C THR A 109 -9.10 -19.59 32.07
N THR A 110 -9.95 -19.59 31.05
CA THR A 110 -9.74 -18.75 29.87
C THR A 110 -9.72 -17.32 30.40
N THR A 111 -8.54 -16.81 30.77
CA THR A 111 -8.31 -15.38 30.88
C THR A 111 -8.51 -14.82 29.48
N THR A 112 -9.76 -14.55 29.11
CA THR A 112 -10.09 -13.60 28.07
C THR A 112 -9.44 -12.30 28.53
N SER A 113 -8.31 -11.95 27.91
CA SER A 113 -7.73 -10.62 28.06
C SER A 113 -8.86 -9.62 27.92
N ALA A 114 -8.99 -8.70 28.88
CA ALA A 114 -9.99 -7.65 28.80
C ALA A 114 -9.92 -7.00 27.40
N PRO A 115 -11.07 -6.69 26.76
CA PRO A 115 -11.08 -6.04 25.47
C PRO A 115 -10.25 -4.76 25.53
N CYS A 116 -9.45 -4.51 24.49
CA CYS A 116 -8.60 -3.33 24.39
C CYS A 116 -9.43 -2.05 24.57
N ASP A 117 -9.01 -1.20 25.50
CA ASP A 117 -9.53 0.17 25.59
C ASP A 117 -8.72 1.08 24.66
N TYR A 118 -9.21 1.25 23.43
CA TYR A 118 -8.57 2.12 22.45
C TYR A 118 -8.64 3.62 22.79
N SER A 119 -9.55 4.02 23.68
CA SER A 119 -9.69 5.43 24.09
C SER A 119 -8.49 5.95 24.88
N GLN A 120 -7.69 5.04 25.44
CA GLN A 120 -6.43 5.38 26.11
C GLN A 120 -5.38 5.99 25.16
N PHE A 121 -5.47 5.69 23.86
CA PHE A 121 -4.54 6.21 22.86
C PHE A 121 -5.02 7.55 22.30
N ASP A 122 -6.30 7.62 21.95
CA ASP A 122 -6.96 8.82 21.43
C ASP A 122 -8.49 8.68 21.58
N THR A 123 -9.19 9.76 21.95
CA THR A 123 -10.67 9.74 22.01
C THR A 123 -11.32 9.60 20.63
N GLY A 124 -10.60 9.97 19.56
CA GLY A 124 -10.99 9.78 18.17
C GLY A 124 -10.33 8.57 17.51
N HIS A 125 -9.92 7.57 18.29
CA HIS A 125 -9.25 6.38 17.73
C HIS A 125 -10.10 5.68 16.67
N THR A 126 -9.46 5.13 15.63
CA THR A 126 -10.13 4.51 14.46
C THR A 126 -11.10 3.39 14.88
N MET A 127 -10.71 2.59 15.88
CA MET A 127 -11.56 1.52 16.44
C MET A 127 -12.82 2.00 17.18
N LEU A 128 -12.92 3.29 17.50
CA LEU A 128 -14.09 3.90 18.13
C LEU A 128 -15.06 4.50 17.10
N MET A 129 -14.68 4.51 15.82
CA MET A 129 -15.52 5.02 14.73
C MET A 129 -16.49 3.95 14.26
N ALA A 130 -17.75 4.31 14.07
CA ALA A 130 -18.69 3.47 13.33
C ALA A 130 -18.29 3.45 11.84
N PRO A 131 -18.50 2.34 11.10
CA PRO A 131 -18.30 2.32 9.65
C PRO A 131 -19.09 3.43 8.95
N ASN A 132 -18.47 4.10 7.98
CA ASN A 132 -19.12 5.15 7.22
C ASN A 132 -20.15 4.55 6.24
N THR A 133 -21.43 4.67 6.58
CA THR A 133 -22.53 4.13 5.76
C THR A 133 -22.63 4.79 4.38
N GLY A 134 -22.05 5.98 4.20
CA GLY A 134 -22.00 6.68 2.92
C GLY A 134 -21.14 5.97 1.86
N CYS A 135 -20.16 5.15 2.27
CA CYS A 135 -19.32 4.42 1.32
C CYS A 135 -20.10 3.37 0.52
N SER A 136 -21.18 2.81 1.11
CA SER A 136 -22.01 1.75 0.50
C SER A 136 -21.18 0.63 -0.16
N PRO A 137 -20.35 -0.08 0.62
CA PRO A 137 -19.38 -1.02 0.06
C PRO A 137 -20.05 -2.20 -0.62
N ASN A 138 -19.44 -2.66 -1.72
CA ASN A 138 -19.80 -3.93 -2.37
C ASN A 138 -18.90 -5.08 -1.89
N MET A 139 -17.71 -4.79 -1.34
CA MET A 139 -16.84 -5.76 -0.67
C MET A 139 -16.04 -5.08 0.44
N THR A 140 -15.75 -5.82 1.52
CA THR A 140 -14.91 -5.36 2.62
C THR A 140 -14.08 -6.51 3.16
N GLY A 141 -12.95 -6.19 3.78
CA GLY A 141 -12.12 -7.20 4.45
C GLY A 141 -10.98 -7.71 3.58
N VAL A 142 -10.20 -8.59 4.20
CA VAL A 142 -9.09 -9.30 3.55
C VAL A 142 -9.25 -10.78 3.87
N THR A 143 -9.46 -11.58 2.83
CA THR A 143 -9.58 -13.04 2.92
C THR A 143 -8.23 -13.68 3.24
N ASP A 144 -8.23 -14.92 3.74
CA ASP A 144 -6.98 -15.60 4.11
C ASP A 144 -6.04 -15.84 2.92
N SER A 145 -6.59 -16.07 1.71
CA SER A 145 -5.79 -16.16 0.49
C SER A 145 -5.13 -14.83 0.14
N GLU A 146 -5.82 -13.70 0.34
CA GLU A 146 -5.25 -12.37 0.14
C GLU A 146 -4.19 -12.04 1.18
N LYS A 147 -4.38 -12.42 2.45
CA LYS A 147 -3.34 -12.28 3.50
C LYS A 147 -2.04 -12.97 3.07
N ALA A 148 -2.14 -14.19 2.53
CA ALA A 148 -1.00 -14.92 2.02
C ALA A 148 -0.33 -14.22 0.82
N VAL A 149 -1.11 -13.63 -0.09
CA VAL A 149 -0.59 -12.82 -1.21
C VAL A 149 0.15 -11.59 -0.70
N ILE A 150 -0.42 -10.86 0.26
CA ILE A 150 0.17 -9.65 0.86
C ILE A 150 1.50 -9.98 1.52
N LEU A 151 1.54 -10.97 2.41
CA LEU A 151 2.77 -11.38 3.10
C LEU A 151 3.84 -11.82 2.10
N LYS A 152 3.46 -12.68 1.14
CA LYS A 152 4.40 -13.18 0.14
C LYS A 152 4.98 -12.06 -0.70
N ALA A 153 4.15 -11.11 -1.16
CA ALA A 153 4.61 -9.98 -1.95
C ALA A 153 5.61 -9.11 -1.17
N HIS A 154 5.27 -8.72 0.08
CA HIS A 154 6.17 -7.93 0.92
C HIS A 154 7.48 -8.66 1.21
N ASN A 155 7.41 -9.91 1.69
CA ASN A 155 8.60 -10.65 2.11
C ASN A 155 9.51 -11.00 0.93
N ASN A 156 8.97 -11.26 -0.27
CA ASN A 156 9.78 -11.43 -1.48
C ASN A 156 10.58 -10.15 -1.82
N LEU A 157 9.93 -8.99 -1.74
CA LEU A 157 10.54 -7.69 -2.04
C LEU A 157 11.57 -7.31 -0.96
N ARG A 158 11.26 -7.54 0.32
CA ARG A 158 12.19 -7.36 1.43
C ARG A 158 13.42 -8.26 1.28
N ALA A 159 13.25 -9.53 0.91
CA ALA A 159 14.37 -10.45 0.66
C ALA A 159 15.22 -10.03 -0.56
N LYS A 160 14.60 -9.47 -1.61
CA LYS A 160 15.32 -8.89 -2.76
C LYS A 160 16.26 -7.77 -2.30
N VAL A 161 15.77 -6.84 -1.48
CA VAL A 161 16.57 -5.73 -0.93
C VAL A 161 17.62 -6.23 0.04
N ALA A 162 17.27 -7.15 0.95
CA ALA A 162 18.22 -7.71 1.92
C ALA A 162 19.46 -8.29 1.25
N LYS A 163 19.28 -9.00 0.13
CA LYS A 163 20.38 -9.55 -0.68
C LYS A 163 21.17 -8.54 -1.52
N GLY A 164 20.75 -7.27 -1.56
CA GLY A 164 21.35 -6.27 -2.44
C GLY A 164 21.06 -6.51 -3.92
N LEU A 165 19.91 -7.12 -4.24
CA LEU A 165 19.48 -7.38 -5.62
C LEU A 165 18.54 -6.32 -6.20
N GLU A 166 18.28 -5.23 -5.46
CA GLU A 166 17.53 -4.09 -5.97
C GLU A 166 18.46 -3.13 -6.70
N THR A 167 18.39 -3.17 -8.03
CA THR A 167 19.29 -2.39 -8.90
C THR A 167 18.83 -0.95 -9.11
N GLN A 168 17.59 -0.61 -8.75
CA GLN A 168 17.01 0.73 -8.95
C GLN A 168 17.37 1.71 -7.82
N GLY A 169 17.05 2.98 -8.04
CA GLY A 169 17.35 4.10 -7.15
C GLY A 169 17.77 5.34 -7.91
N ASP A 170 17.75 6.49 -7.23
CA ASP A 170 18.18 7.78 -7.79
C ASP A 170 19.14 8.52 -6.83
N PRO A 171 20.45 8.21 -6.84
CA PRO A 171 21.10 7.12 -7.56
C PRO A 171 20.91 5.77 -6.85
N GLY A 172 20.92 4.69 -7.64
CA GLY A 172 20.97 3.29 -7.17
C GLY A 172 22.38 2.67 -7.32
N PRO A 173 22.52 1.34 -7.13
CA PRO A 173 21.53 0.40 -6.59
C PRO A 173 21.29 0.59 -5.09
N GLN A 174 20.25 -0.03 -4.54
CA GLN A 174 20.03 -0.04 -3.09
C GLN A 174 21.01 -1.01 -2.39
N PRO A 175 21.66 -0.59 -1.30
CA PRO A 175 22.58 -1.45 -0.55
C PRO A 175 21.87 -2.63 0.10
N ALA A 176 22.59 -3.74 0.27
CA ALA A 176 22.11 -4.92 1.01
C ALA A 176 21.79 -4.59 2.48
N GLY A 177 20.85 -5.33 3.06
CA GLY A 177 20.34 -5.09 4.41
C GLY A 177 20.59 -6.26 5.37
N ALA A 178 21.27 -5.98 6.48
CA ALA A 178 21.71 -6.98 7.45
C ALA A 178 20.66 -7.36 8.50
N ASN A 179 19.66 -6.52 8.76
CA ASN A 179 18.65 -6.70 9.81
C ASN A 179 17.20 -6.65 9.30
N ILE A 180 16.96 -6.79 7.99
CA ILE A 180 15.59 -6.74 7.46
C ILE A 180 14.81 -7.96 7.96
N ARG A 181 13.71 -7.72 8.67
CA ARG A 181 12.90 -8.79 9.29
C ARG A 181 11.81 -9.32 8.35
N GLU A 182 11.46 -10.59 8.48
CA GLU A 182 10.23 -11.14 7.91
C GLU A 182 9.03 -10.42 8.51
N LEU A 183 8.05 -10.04 7.68
CA LEU A 183 6.75 -9.61 8.16
C LEU A 183 5.87 -10.82 8.44
N VAL A 184 5.24 -10.84 9.61
CA VAL A 184 4.18 -11.78 9.97
C VAL A 184 2.84 -11.05 10.09
N TRP A 185 1.73 -11.78 9.91
CA TRP A 185 0.40 -11.17 9.98
C TRP A 185 -0.01 -10.91 11.43
N ASN A 186 -0.48 -9.69 11.71
CA ASN A 186 -1.06 -9.32 13.00
C ASN A 186 -2.54 -8.94 12.81
N ASN A 187 -3.43 -9.68 13.48
CA ASN A 187 -4.88 -9.50 13.36
C ASN A 187 -5.39 -8.19 13.98
N GLU A 188 -4.72 -7.64 15.00
CA GLU A 188 -5.13 -6.37 15.59
C GLU A 188 -4.80 -5.21 14.63
N LEU A 189 -3.58 -5.20 14.06
CA LEU A 189 -3.20 -4.24 13.01
C LEU A 189 -4.19 -4.28 11.83
N ALA A 190 -4.58 -5.48 11.40
CA ALA A 190 -5.54 -5.67 10.30
C ALA A 190 -6.94 -5.15 10.66
N THR A 191 -7.37 -5.37 11.90
CA THR A 191 -8.66 -4.90 12.40
C THR A 191 -8.70 -3.37 12.37
N VAL A 192 -7.65 -2.71 12.87
CA VAL A 192 -7.52 -1.24 12.84
C VAL A 192 -7.46 -0.72 11.40
N ALA A 193 -6.67 -1.36 10.52
CA ALA A 193 -6.58 -0.99 9.11
C ALA A 193 -7.92 -1.12 8.38
N GLN A 194 -8.69 -2.18 8.67
CA GLN A 194 -10.02 -2.38 8.12
C GLN A 194 -11.02 -1.35 8.62
N ALA A 195 -10.99 -1.01 9.91
CA ALA A 195 -11.83 0.03 10.47
C ALA A 195 -11.56 1.39 9.79
N TRP A 196 -10.30 1.70 9.48
CA TRP A 196 -9.94 2.89 8.71
C TRP A 196 -10.42 2.80 7.26
N ALA A 197 -10.20 1.68 6.58
CA ALA A 197 -10.70 1.47 5.21
C ALA A 197 -12.23 1.63 5.13
N SER A 198 -12.96 1.18 6.15
CA SER A 198 -14.42 1.34 6.27
C SER A 198 -14.90 2.78 6.42
N GLN A 199 -14.00 3.76 6.52
CA GLN A 199 -14.34 5.18 6.44
C GLN A 199 -14.31 5.74 5.01
N CYS A 200 -13.90 4.93 4.02
CA CYS A 200 -13.53 5.36 2.67
C CYS A 200 -12.68 6.66 2.69
N PRO A 201 -11.52 6.63 3.38
CA PRO A 201 -10.77 7.83 3.73
C PRO A 201 -10.14 8.50 2.52
N ASN A 202 -9.78 9.78 2.66
CA ASN A 202 -8.90 10.50 1.74
C ASN A 202 -7.60 10.87 2.44
N GLY A 203 -6.82 9.86 2.80
CA GLY A 203 -5.54 9.98 3.49
C GLY A 203 -5.42 9.06 4.70
N HIS A 204 -4.36 9.28 5.45
CA HIS A 204 -4.06 8.55 6.68
C HIS A 204 -4.93 9.03 7.85
N ASP A 205 -5.20 8.14 8.81
CA ASP A 205 -5.70 8.54 10.13
C ASP A 205 -4.61 9.25 10.95
N CYS A 206 -4.87 9.56 12.22
CA CYS A 206 -3.84 10.11 13.10
C CYS A 206 -2.90 9.01 13.63
N TYR A 207 -1.66 9.35 14.00
CA TYR A 207 -0.69 8.36 14.51
C TYR A 207 -1.17 7.65 15.78
N ASN A 208 -1.85 8.35 16.69
CA ASN A 208 -2.42 7.74 17.89
C ASN A 208 -3.68 6.91 17.58
N CYS A 209 -4.41 7.26 16.52
CA CYS A 209 -5.68 6.65 16.13
C CYS A 209 -5.54 5.23 15.56
N ARG A 210 -4.31 4.84 15.20
CA ARG A 210 -3.98 3.52 14.64
C ARG A 210 -3.14 2.64 15.57
N LYS A 211 -2.97 3.04 16.83
CA LYS A 211 -2.23 2.24 17.81
C LYS A 211 -2.99 0.96 18.14
N ILE A 212 -2.27 -0.03 18.64
CA ILE A 212 -2.83 -1.33 19.04
C ILE A 212 -2.49 -1.59 20.50
N CYS A 213 -3.34 -2.34 21.22
CA CYS A 213 -3.07 -2.72 22.59
C CYS A 213 -2.01 -3.82 22.71
N SER A 214 -1.92 -4.73 21.73
CA SER A 214 -0.94 -5.82 21.76
C SER A 214 0.51 -5.36 21.50
N GLY A 215 0.73 -4.09 21.12
CA GLY A 215 2.04 -3.54 20.82
C GLY A 215 2.28 -2.17 21.45
N ASN A 216 3.37 -2.02 22.21
CA ASN A 216 3.81 -0.72 22.72
C ASN A 216 4.79 -0.04 21.75
N TYR A 217 4.33 0.24 20.53
CA TYR A 217 5.11 0.88 19.48
C TYR A 217 4.24 1.75 18.58
N ALA A 218 4.86 2.67 17.84
CA ALA A 218 4.16 3.42 16.79
C ALA A 218 3.82 2.49 15.62
N VAL A 219 2.69 2.75 14.95
CA VAL A 219 2.22 1.98 13.80
C VAL A 219 2.36 2.82 12.52
N GLY A 220 2.99 2.25 11.50
CA GLY A 220 3.12 2.84 10.17
C GLY A 220 1.89 2.53 9.32
N GLN A 221 1.71 3.20 8.18
CA GLN A 221 0.56 2.96 7.30
C GLN A 221 0.88 3.27 5.85
N ASN A 222 0.52 2.36 4.94
CA ASN A 222 0.43 2.62 3.51
C ASN A 222 -1.03 2.58 3.08
N ILE A 223 -1.40 3.46 2.13
CA ILE A 223 -2.73 3.47 1.51
C ILE A 223 -2.58 3.46 -0.02
N TYR A 224 -3.46 2.74 -0.70
CA TYR A 224 -3.57 2.76 -2.15
C TYR A 224 -5.01 2.97 -2.58
N TYR A 225 -5.19 3.79 -3.61
CA TYR A 225 -6.48 4.12 -4.21
C TYR A 225 -6.51 3.63 -5.65
N SER A 226 -7.59 2.98 -6.04
CA SER A 226 -7.83 2.56 -7.42
C SER A 226 -9.25 2.88 -7.84
N TRP A 227 -9.41 3.59 -8.96
CA TRP A 227 -10.70 3.86 -9.60
C TRP A 227 -10.80 2.98 -10.84
N ASN A 228 -11.50 1.87 -10.73
CA ASN A 228 -11.49 0.85 -11.77
C ASN A 228 -12.89 0.26 -12.02
N PHE A 229 -12.96 -0.61 -13.03
CA PHE A 229 -14.14 -1.40 -13.41
C PHE A 229 -13.99 -2.89 -13.10
N ASN A 230 -12.85 -3.31 -12.52
CA ASN A 230 -12.53 -4.70 -12.21
C ASN A 230 -12.90 -5.00 -10.76
N ALA A 231 -13.86 -5.90 -10.52
CA ALA A 231 -14.27 -6.23 -9.15
C ALA A 231 -13.20 -6.96 -8.32
N SER A 232 -12.19 -7.57 -8.97
CA SER A 232 -11.19 -8.40 -8.30
C SER A 232 -10.23 -7.57 -7.45
N SER A 233 -9.81 -8.10 -6.30
CA SER A 233 -8.74 -7.49 -5.50
C SER A 233 -7.39 -7.55 -6.22
N GLU A 234 -6.55 -6.55 -5.96
CA GLU A 234 -5.31 -6.25 -6.69
C GLU A 234 -4.12 -6.13 -5.71
N TRP A 235 -4.14 -6.91 -4.62
CA TRP A 235 -3.15 -6.83 -3.54
C TRP A 235 -1.71 -6.94 -4.01
N GLN A 236 -1.39 -7.88 -4.92
CA GLN A 236 -0.03 -8.01 -5.43
C GLN A 236 0.42 -6.76 -6.20
N ALA A 237 -0.43 -6.22 -7.08
CA ALA A 237 -0.12 -5.00 -7.82
C ALA A 237 -0.03 -3.77 -6.91
N THR A 238 -0.83 -3.74 -5.84
CA THR A 238 -0.82 -2.69 -4.82
C THR A 238 0.50 -2.68 -4.04
N VAL A 239 0.95 -3.85 -3.58
CA VAL A 239 2.24 -3.94 -2.87
C VAL A 239 3.40 -3.59 -3.81
N GLN A 240 3.32 -4.02 -5.08
CA GLN A 240 4.32 -3.69 -6.08
C GLN A 240 4.36 -2.18 -6.35
N SER A 241 3.21 -1.49 -6.45
CA SER A 241 3.17 -0.05 -6.72
C SER A 241 3.78 0.77 -5.58
N TRP A 242 3.56 0.36 -4.32
CA TRP A 242 4.27 0.94 -3.17
C TRP A 242 5.78 0.74 -3.26
N TYR A 243 6.22 -0.44 -3.66
CA TYR A 243 7.63 -0.76 -3.80
C TYR A 243 8.30 -0.03 -4.96
N ASP A 244 7.59 0.16 -6.08
CA ASP A 244 8.12 0.76 -7.30
C ASP A 244 8.55 2.22 -7.13
N GLU A 245 8.17 2.90 -6.04
CA GLU A 245 8.74 4.20 -5.65
C GLU A 245 10.26 4.14 -5.43
N VAL A 246 10.86 2.95 -5.29
CA VAL A 246 12.32 2.75 -5.21
C VAL A 246 13.08 3.41 -6.35
N VAL A 247 12.47 3.56 -7.53
CA VAL A 247 13.11 4.23 -8.69
C VAL A 247 13.51 5.67 -8.40
N ASP A 248 12.81 6.33 -7.49
CA ASP A 248 13.05 7.71 -7.09
C ASP A 248 13.83 7.79 -5.76
N PHE A 249 14.15 6.68 -5.09
CA PHE A 249 14.80 6.69 -3.77
C PHE A 249 16.34 6.67 -3.86
N PRO A 250 17.06 7.63 -3.24
CA PRO A 250 18.52 7.65 -3.25
C PRO A 250 19.10 6.58 -2.33
N ASN A 251 20.10 5.83 -2.81
CA ASN A 251 20.74 4.79 -2.01
C ASN A 251 21.41 5.31 -0.71
N THR A 252 21.84 6.57 -0.70
CA THR A 252 22.37 7.25 0.50
C THR A 252 21.29 7.46 1.57
N GLY A 253 20.02 7.51 1.18
CA GLY A 253 18.87 7.62 2.07
C GLY A 253 18.66 6.38 2.95
N VAL A 254 19.23 5.22 2.60
CA VAL A 254 19.11 4.00 3.42
C VAL A 254 19.74 4.19 4.80
N ALA A 255 20.88 4.88 4.90
CA ALA A 255 21.57 5.08 6.17
C ALA A 255 20.92 6.17 7.04
N SER A 256 20.17 7.09 6.42
CA SER A 256 19.51 8.20 7.09
C SER A 256 18.33 8.68 6.26
N PHE A 257 17.13 8.23 6.62
CA PHE A 257 15.90 8.55 5.91
C PHE A 257 15.60 10.04 5.91
N THR A 258 15.17 10.54 4.75
CA THR A 258 14.56 11.85 4.58
C THR A 258 13.25 11.68 3.82
N SER A 259 12.26 12.53 4.08
CA SER A 259 10.91 12.38 3.52
C SER A 259 10.78 12.78 2.04
N GLY A 260 11.86 13.26 1.40
CA GLY A 260 11.85 13.73 0.02
C GLY A 260 12.75 12.91 -0.89
N SER A 261 12.35 12.75 -2.15
CA SER A 261 13.21 12.24 -3.20
C SER A 261 13.92 13.38 -3.96
N PRO A 262 15.05 13.11 -4.64
CA PRO A 262 15.66 14.06 -5.57
C PRO A 262 14.71 14.53 -6.68
N SER A 263 13.80 13.65 -7.12
CA SER A 263 12.80 13.95 -8.15
C SER A 263 11.56 14.68 -7.63
N GLY A 264 11.40 14.86 -6.32
CA GLY A 264 10.22 15.42 -5.68
C GLY A 264 8.99 14.49 -5.65
N LYS A 265 9.14 13.23 -6.04
CA LYS A 265 8.08 12.21 -5.99
C LYS A 265 8.01 11.51 -4.62
N ALA A 266 6.89 10.84 -4.38
CA ALA A 266 6.67 10.05 -3.18
C ALA A 266 7.61 8.84 -3.12
N ILE A 267 8.15 8.59 -1.92
CA ILE A 267 9.02 7.46 -1.57
C ILE A 267 8.60 6.79 -0.24
N GLY A 268 7.56 7.32 0.39
CA GLY A 268 7.13 6.94 1.73
C GLY A 268 6.59 5.53 1.81
N HIS A 269 5.96 5.05 0.73
CA HIS A 269 5.40 3.70 0.72
C HIS A 269 6.52 2.66 0.57
N TYR A 270 7.48 2.89 -0.35
CA TYR A 270 8.63 2.00 -0.53
C TYR A 270 9.43 1.88 0.76
N THR A 271 9.79 3.01 1.36
CA THR A 271 10.61 3.06 2.58
C THR A 271 9.94 2.32 3.75
N GLN A 272 8.62 2.38 3.88
CA GLN A 272 7.88 1.60 4.86
C GLN A 272 7.87 0.09 4.53
N VAL A 273 7.71 -0.29 3.25
CA VAL A 273 7.72 -1.70 2.81
C VAL A 273 9.05 -2.39 3.18
N VAL A 274 10.17 -1.68 3.06
CA VAL A 274 11.52 -2.22 3.29
C VAL A 274 12.11 -1.87 4.66
N TRP A 275 11.35 -1.22 5.53
CA TRP A 275 11.82 -0.82 6.85
C TRP A 275 12.23 -2.04 7.68
N GLY A 276 13.49 -2.11 8.09
CA GLY A 276 14.10 -3.31 8.65
C GLY A 276 13.43 -3.76 9.95
N GLU A 277 13.11 -2.82 10.83
CA GLU A 277 12.50 -3.08 12.14
C GLU A 277 11.00 -3.40 12.10
N SER A 278 10.32 -3.18 10.97
CA SER A 278 8.93 -3.63 10.81
C SER A 278 8.92 -5.15 10.66
N ASN A 279 8.20 -5.85 11.53
CA ASN A 279 8.11 -7.31 11.56
C ASN A 279 6.66 -7.83 11.62
N GLU A 280 5.67 -6.94 11.72
CA GLU A 280 4.26 -7.25 11.74
C GLU A 280 3.51 -6.38 10.72
N ILE A 281 2.52 -6.97 10.07
CA ILE A 281 1.64 -6.26 9.13
C ILE A 281 0.20 -6.73 9.30
N GLY A 282 -0.74 -5.80 9.16
CA GLY A 282 -2.15 -6.14 9.04
C GLY A 282 -2.83 -5.15 8.11
N CYS A 283 -3.67 -5.66 7.22
CA CYS A 283 -4.28 -4.85 6.17
C CYS A 283 -5.81 -4.95 6.17
N GLY A 284 -6.45 -3.92 5.63
CA GLY A 284 -7.88 -3.81 5.39
C GLY A 284 -8.15 -3.32 3.97
N ALA A 285 -9.32 -3.66 3.44
CA ALA A 285 -9.78 -3.17 2.15
C ALA A 285 -11.27 -2.84 2.16
N ILE A 286 -11.63 -1.88 1.31
CA ILE A 286 -13.01 -1.58 0.95
C ILE A 286 -13.11 -1.44 -0.56
N HIS A 287 -14.09 -2.11 -1.16
CA HIS A 287 -14.50 -1.88 -2.54
C HIS A 287 -15.87 -1.19 -2.50
N TYR A 288 -16.06 -0.22 -3.37
CA TYR A 288 -17.29 0.57 -3.45
C TYR A 288 -17.45 1.25 -4.81
N SER A 289 -18.64 1.78 -5.07
CA SER A 289 -18.89 2.61 -6.24
C SER A 289 -18.64 4.07 -5.91
N THR A 290 -17.86 4.77 -6.74
CA THR A 290 -17.63 6.22 -6.59
C THR A 290 -17.81 6.96 -7.91
N VAL A 291 -18.10 8.25 -7.84
CA VAL A 291 -18.22 9.12 -9.02
C VAL A 291 -17.08 10.13 -9.00
N LEU A 292 -16.24 10.11 -10.03
CA LEU A 292 -15.14 11.04 -10.19
C LEU A 292 -15.25 11.73 -11.55
N ASN A 293 -15.27 13.06 -11.56
CA ASN A 293 -15.39 13.88 -12.79
C ASN A 293 -16.56 13.48 -13.70
N GLY A 294 -17.70 13.13 -13.10
CA GLY A 294 -18.90 12.69 -13.83
C GLY A 294 -18.88 11.24 -14.33
N VAL A 295 -17.81 10.48 -14.06
CA VAL A 295 -17.68 9.06 -14.41
C VAL A 295 -17.91 8.20 -13.17
N THR A 296 -18.81 7.23 -13.28
CA THR A 296 -19.05 6.23 -12.23
C THR A 296 -18.05 5.08 -12.36
N TYR A 297 -17.26 4.87 -11.31
CA TYR A 297 -16.34 3.75 -11.15
C TYR A 297 -16.93 2.76 -10.15
N PRO A 298 -17.60 1.68 -10.62
CA PRO A 298 -18.38 0.79 -9.76
C PRO A 298 -17.50 -0.12 -8.88
N GLN A 299 -16.20 -0.19 -9.15
CA GLN A 299 -15.25 -1.09 -8.49
C GLN A 299 -14.06 -0.32 -7.91
N SER A 300 -14.31 0.87 -7.36
CA SER A 300 -13.25 1.64 -6.70
C SER A 300 -12.80 0.94 -5.43
N LYS A 301 -11.50 1.03 -5.12
CA LYS A 301 -10.87 0.26 -4.05
C LYS A 301 -9.96 1.15 -3.22
N ILE A 302 -10.00 0.95 -1.91
CA ILE A 302 -9.02 1.50 -0.98
C ILE A 302 -8.40 0.32 -0.24
N TYR A 303 -7.08 0.24 -0.28
CA TYR A 303 -6.29 -0.73 0.45
C TYR A 303 -5.48 -0.01 1.50
N VAL A 304 -5.51 -0.48 2.74
CA VAL A 304 -4.78 0.08 3.87
C VAL A 304 -3.95 -1.02 4.49
N CYS A 305 -2.64 -0.82 4.66
CA CYS A 305 -1.79 -1.72 5.43
C CYS A 305 -1.15 -0.96 6.58
N ASN A 306 -1.33 -1.46 7.80
CA ASN A 306 -0.66 -0.97 9.00
C ASN A 306 0.59 -1.84 9.29
N TYR A 307 1.70 -1.19 9.65
CA TYR A 307 2.99 -1.83 9.89
C TYR A 307 3.41 -1.68 11.36
N GLY A 308 3.70 -2.79 12.01
CA GLY A 308 4.27 -2.87 13.34
C GLY A 308 5.73 -3.32 13.27
N LYS A 309 6.72 -2.55 13.69
CA LYS A 309 6.67 -1.14 14.11
C LYS A 309 6.60 -0.20 12.90
N ALA A 310 6.22 1.05 13.13
CA ALA A 310 6.30 2.12 12.14
C ALA A 310 7.73 2.26 11.60
N GLY A 311 7.82 2.62 10.32
CA GLY A 311 9.05 3.10 9.71
C GLY A 311 9.05 4.60 9.51
N ASN A 312 9.85 5.05 8.55
CA ASN A 312 9.90 6.42 8.05
C ASN A 312 10.23 7.47 9.13
N PHE A 313 10.99 7.07 10.14
CA PHE A 313 11.51 8.01 11.13
C PHE A 313 12.65 8.82 10.52
N LEU A 314 12.52 10.15 10.52
CA LEU A 314 13.53 11.05 9.97
C LEU A 314 14.89 10.82 10.66
N ASN A 315 15.94 10.81 9.85
CA ASN A 315 17.33 10.60 10.28
C ASN A 315 17.61 9.23 10.91
N GLN A 316 16.69 8.26 10.75
CA GLN A 316 16.94 6.86 11.09
C GLN A 316 17.23 6.06 9.84
N PRO A 317 18.06 5.00 9.93
CA PRO A 317 18.26 4.11 8.80
C PRO A 317 16.97 3.35 8.48
N LEU A 318 16.72 3.09 7.19
CA LEU A 318 15.66 2.16 6.78
C LEU A 318 15.97 0.77 7.34
N TYR A 319 17.21 0.35 7.19
CA TYR A 319 17.78 -0.90 7.69
C TYR A 319 19.29 -0.74 7.81
N THR A 320 19.92 -1.59 8.62
CA THR A 320 21.37 -1.64 8.76
C THR A 320 21.97 -2.20 7.49
N GLN A 321 22.87 -1.45 6.84
CA GLN A 321 23.55 -1.93 5.64
C GLN A 321 24.54 -3.06 5.98
N GLY A 322 24.59 -4.08 5.14
CA GLY A 322 25.52 -5.20 5.30
C GLY A 322 25.02 -6.49 4.62
N PRO A 323 25.79 -7.59 4.71
CA PRO A 323 25.36 -8.88 4.15
C PRO A 323 24.00 -9.29 4.72
N ALA A 324 23.15 -9.86 3.87
CA ALA A 324 21.81 -10.32 4.23
C ALA A 324 21.85 -11.15 5.52
N ALA A 325 20.91 -10.88 6.43
CA ALA A 325 20.75 -11.57 7.70
C ALA A 325 21.97 -11.61 8.65
N SER A 326 23.04 -10.86 8.38
CA SER A 326 24.26 -10.88 9.21
C SER A 326 24.10 -10.24 10.60
N GLN A 327 23.00 -9.53 10.85
CA GLN A 327 22.70 -8.90 12.14
C GLN A 327 21.34 -9.34 12.71
N CYS A 328 20.90 -10.55 12.40
CA CYS A 328 19.68 -11.10 12.99
C CYS A 328 19.89 -11.55 14.43
N LEU A 329 19.26 -10.86 15.38
CA LEU A 329 19.39 -11.18 16.81
C LEU A 329 18.75 -12.52 17.20
N ASN A 330 17.61 -12.86 16.59
CA ASN A 330 16.82 -14.05 16.92
C ASN A 330 16.91 -15.15 15.84
N GLY A 331 17.99 -15.12 15.05
CA GLY A 331 18.17 -16.02 13.92
C GLY A 331 17.41 -15.57 12.67
N VAL A 332 17.48 -16.42 11.65
CA VAL A 332 16.93 -16.16 10.31
C VAL A 332 15.55 -16.79 10.16
N SER A 333 14.72 -16.20 9.31
CA SER A 333 13.44 -16.78 8.92
C SER A 333 13.64 -18.16 8.29
N THR A 334 12.77 -19.11 8.66
CA THR A 334 12.77 -20.45 8.05
C THR A 334 12.21 -20.44 6.62
N THR A 335 11.41 -19.42 6.27
CA THR A 335 10.75 -19.29 4.96
C THR A 335 11.56 -18.40 4.02
N TYR A 336 12.22 -17.38 4.56
CA TYR A 336 13.02 -16.40 3.84
C TYR A 336 14.41 -16.27 4.49
N PRO A 337 15.37 -17.17 4.16
CA PRO A 337 16.66 -17.23 4.86
C PRO A 337 17.51 -15.94 4.79
N ASP A 338 17.20 -15.04 3.87
CA ASP A 338 17.83 -13.72 3.73
C ASP A 338 17.28 -12.66 4.70
N LEU A 339 16.22 -13.00 5.44
CA LEU A 339 15.52 -12.14 6.40
C LEU A 339 15.69 -12.65 7.82
N CYS A 340 15.63 -11.73 8.78
CA CYS A 340 15.57 -12.06 10.21
C CYS A 340 14.19 -12.55 10.63
N ALA A 341 14.14 -13.40 11.66
CA ALA A 341 12.89 -13.85 12.28
C ALA A 341 12.21 -12.79 13.19
#